data_AF-A0AAD3SLA2-F1
#
_entry.id   AF-A0AAD3SLA2-F1
#
_cell.length_a   1.000
_cell.length_b   1.000
_cell.length_c   1.000
_cell.angle_alpha   90.00
_cell.angle_beta   90.00
_cell.angle_gamma   90.00
#
_symmetry.space_group_name_H-M   'P 1'
#
loop_
_entity.id
_entity.type
_entity.pdbx_description
1 polymer ?
#
loop_
_entity_poly.entity_id
_entity_poly.type
_entity_poly.pdbx_seq_one_letter_code
_entity_poly.pdbx_strand_id
1 'polypeptide(L)'
;MVRKKRTSARKTSEFDRFDSTSDDILQHILSKLSAKSFARSACVSRSWRRICNAILFKPKLCCAISLEPITEVAVEEVVEKVLSQPIKPQFVIACFTMHYNLETVHHLVKGKFGSTVPVVTNLVEGVIGVETQRNMFFEATAEDVESYMMNQEEELYDDDELPVLGVALIVGWLPDMKVEAIPLIRSLDKEPVRSRLSRFSRDIKNYAKSVSDLPPAAVILFGDGDAAFSKRLFRMFDDVFNEETAIVGHVNGFFLHRSSEASRNVESNDERCCEAIALVFARNMNKPSGVGETRFHVPCMTCVTRVGPTFSVASVRENNSKSFILGTTRENCGRLGGSKILSLIHEMDERSWFEELYVGVEKQEAAGSSSSSASMSLHALKMDSCQDRLVVEGTGISIGDSFSLYRPDFTRGLTLRRDGGEQSKIRKEVFGGVVFVAPFEFAHGLSREDNEYSHPFLEQFPEVALGGMFSKKVVKHGSIGSALKDDDADDGNGDYESYKYCNPTKCHKTYKGTSFLIMSYSPPPATSSHGNS
;
A
#
# COMPACT_ATOMS: atom_id res chain seq x y z
N MET A 1 -73.41 13.87 -46.57
CA MET A 1 -72.91 14.02 -45.18
C MET A 1 -71.39 13.93 -45.18
N VAL A 2 -70.73 15.07 -45.00
CA VAL A 2 -69.26 15.20 -45.06
C VAL A 2 -68.65 14.75 -43.73
N ARG A 3 -67.83 13.69 -43.74
CA ARG A 3 -67.03 13.24 -42.60
C ARG A 3 -65.75 14.06 -42.51
N LYS A 4 -65.70 15.02 -41.58
CA LYS A 4 -64.47 15.74 -41.19
C LYS A 4 -63.61 14.83 -40.31
N LYS A 5 -62.48 14.34 -40.82
CA LYS A 5 -61.40 13.74 -40.01
C LYS A 5 -60.73 14.86 -39.20
N ARG A 6 -60.82 14.80 -37.88
CA ARG A 6 -59.98 15.61 -36.96
C ARG A 6 -58.61 14.96 -36.89
N THR A 7 -57.60 15.63 -37.43
CA THR A 7 -56.18 15.37 -37.17
C THR A 7 -55.88 15.76 -35.72
N SER A 8 -55.56 14.78 -34.88
CA SER A 8 -54.96 15.01 -33.56
C SER A 8 -53.46 15.14 -33.77
N ALA A 9 -52.96 16.38 -33.70
CA ALA A 9 -51.53 16.66 -33.59
C ALA A 9 -51.06 16.13 -32.23
N ARG A 10 -50.17 15.13 -32.27
CA ARG A 10 -49.46 14.60 -31.10
C ARG A 10 -48.58 15.74 -30.58
N LYS A 11 -48.94 16.32 -29.43
CA LYS A 11 -48.02 17.17 -28.65
C LYS A 11 -46.84 16.29 -28.27
N THR A 12 -45.73 16.41 -29.01
CA THR A 12 -44.40 15.99 -28.55
C THR A 12 -44.12 16.78 -27.28
N SER A 13 -44.16 16.09 -26.14
CA SER A 13 -43.74 16.63 -24.87
C SER A 13 -42.25 16.98 -24.96
N GLU A 14 -41.84 18.06 -24.29
CA GLU A 14 -40.42 18.42 -24.11
C GLU A 14 -39.56 17.28 -23.53
N PHE A 15 -40.19 16.25 -22.96
CA PHE A 15 -39.54 15.03 -22.49
C PHE A 15 -38.90 14.18 -23.60
N ASP A 16 -39.37 14.23 -24.85
CA ASP A 16 -38.80 13.44 -25.96
C ASP A 16 -37.50 14.05 -26.53
N ARG A 17 -37.13 15.29 -26.15
CA ARG A 17 -35.97 15.98 -26.74
C ARG A 17 -34.62 15.47 -26.20
N PHE A 18 -34.56 15.01 -24.95
CA PHE A 18 -33.30 14.51 -24.38
C PHE A 18 -32.92 13.11 -24.85
N ASP A 19 -33.88 12.29 -25.28
CA ASP A 19 -33.63 10.96 -25.91
C ASP A 19 -33.00 11.09 -27.31
N SER A 20 -32.93 12.30 -27.88
CA SER A 20 -32.21 12.59 -29.13
C SER A 20 -30.75 13.03 -28.94
N THR A 21 -30.30 13.15 -27.69
CA THR A 21 -28.89 13.43 -27.36
C THR A 21 -28.09 12.16 -27.66
N SER A 22 -27.07 12.22 -28.52
CA SER A 22 -26.20 11.05 -28.77
C SER A 22 -25.66 10.52 -27.45
N ASP A 23 -25.71 9.20 -27.24
CA ASP A 23 -25.28 8.52 -26.01
C ASP A 23 -23.91 9.02 -25.51
N ASP A 24 -23.00 9.40 -26.42
CA ASP A 24 -21.68 9.95 -26.12
C ASP A 24 -21.71 11.30 -25.37
N ILE A 25 -22.60 12.21 -25.77
CA ILE A 25 -22.77 13.52 -25.12
C ILE A 25 -23.36 13.31 -23.72
N LEU A 26 -24.35 12.43 -23.61
CA LEU A 26 -24.95 12.10 -22.33
C LEU A 26 -23.93 11.42 -21.40
N GLN A 27 -23.12 10.50 -21.92
CA GLN A 27 -22.02 9.89 -21.18
C GLN A 27 -21.01 10.94 -20.69
N HIS A 28 -20.63 11.89 -21.55
CA HIS A 28 -19.73 12.99 -21.17
C HIS A 28 -20.31 13.86 -20.04
N ILE A 29 -21.59 14.25 -20.13
CA ILE A 29 -22.27 15.01 -19.08
C ILE A 29 -22.31 14.22 -17.77
N LEU A 30 -22.76 12.97 -17.82
CA LEU A 30 -22.86 12.10 -16.66
C LEU A 30 -21.49 11.84 -16.01
N SER A 31 -20.42 11.75 -16.80
CA SER A 31 -19.06 11.54 -16.30
C SER A 31 -18.50 12.68 -15.44
N LYS A 32 -19.12 13.88 -15.50
CA LYS A 32 -18.72 15.07 -14.74
C LYS A 32 -19.55 15.31 -13.48
N LEU A 33 -20.55 14.48 -13.21
CA LEU A 33 -21.40 14.64 -12.03
C LEU A 33 -20.71 14.17 -10.76
N SER A 34 -21.02 14.81 -9.62
CA SER A 34 -20.67 14.24 -8.32
C SER A 34 -21.32 12.87 -8.13
N ALA A 35 -20.71 12.02 -7.31
CA ALA A 35 -21.18 10.65 -7.06
C ALA A 35 -22.67 10.61 -6.67
N LYS A 36 -23.13 11.58 -5.87
CA LYS A 36 -24.53 11.70 -5.44
C LYS A 36 -25.48 12.04 -6.59
N SER A 37 -25.13 13.04 -7.40
CA SER A 37 -25.93 13.44 -8.58
C SER A 37 -25.91 12.36 -9.66
N PHE A 38 -24.78 11.69 -9.83
CA PHE A 38 -24.61 10.55 -10.72
C PHE A 38 -25.51 9.37 -10.32
N ALA A 39 -25.53 9.00 -9.04
CA ALA A 39 -26.40 7.94 -8.54
C ALA A 39 -27.89 8.24 -8.77
N ARG A 40 -28.31 9.49 -8.60
CA ARG A 40 -29.69 9.94 -8.92
C ARG A 40 -29.99 9.83 -10.41
N SER A 41 -29.01 10.16 -11.26
CA SER A 41 -29.12 10.08 -12.71
C SER A 41 -29.37 8.65 -13.20
N ALA A 42 -28.76 7.65 -12.56
CA ALA A 42 -28.98 6.23 -12.87
C ALA A 42 -30.43 5.74 -12.60
N CYS A 43 -31.25 6.55 -11.91
CA CYS A 43 -32.65 6.25 -11.61
C CYS A 43 -33.64 6.91 -12.58
N VAL A 44 -33.19 7.80 -13.48
CA VAL A 44 -34.06 8.57 -14.37
C VAL A 44 -34.76 7.70 -15.42
N SER A 45 -33.99 6.88 -16.14
CA SER A 45 -34.52 5.99 -17.18
C SER A 45 -33.63 4.75 -17.37
N ARG A 46 -34.11 3.76 -18.13
CA ARG A 46 -33.29 2.58 -18.49
C ARG A 46 -32.07 2.97 -19.33
N SER A 47 -32.20 3.97 -20.21
CA SER A 47 -31.10 4.45 -21.05
C SER A 47 -30.01 5.12 -20.20
N TRP A 48 -30.40 6.04 -19.31
CA TRP A 48 -29.47 6.69 -18.38
C TRP A 48 -28.78 5.69 -17.46
N ARG A 49 -29.53 4.72 -16.94
CA ARG A 49 -28.96 3.63 -16.13
C ARG A 49 -27.92 2.83 -16.90
N ARG A 50 -28.17 2.51 -18.17
CA ARG A 50 -27.22 1.78 -19.03
C ARG A 50 -25.91 2.57 -19.20
N ILE A 51 -26.00 3.88 -19.47
CA ILE A 51 -24.82 4.75 -19.62
C ILE A 51 -24.07 4.92 -18.28
N CYS A 52 -24.79 5.12 -17.18
CA CYS A 52 -24.19 5.16 -15.85
C CYS A 52 -23.45 3.86 -15.51
N ASN A 53 -24.04 2.71 -15.84
CA ASN A 53 -23.38 1.42 -15.64
C ASN A 53 -22.13 1.27 -16.52
N ALA A 54 -22.17 1.76 -17.76
CA ALA A 54 -21.00 1.75 -18.64
C ALA A 54 -19.84 2.59 -18.08
N ILE A 55 -20.14 3.76 -17.50
CA ILE A 55 -19.13 4.58 -16.78
C ILE A 55 -18.55 3.80 -15.59
N LEU A 56 -19.39 3.07 -14.85
CA LEU A 56 -18.97 2.25 -13.70
C LEU A 56 -18.36 0.89 -14.07
N PHE A 57 -18.25 0.51 -15.35
CA PHE A 57 -17.54 -0.72 -15.72
C PHE A 57 -16.02 -0.60 -15.59
N LYS A 58 -15.50 0.63 -15.50
CA LYS A 58 -14.08 0.86 -15.22
C LYS A 58 -13.86 1.03 -13.72
N PRO A 59 -12.83 0.38 -13.14
CA PRO A 59 -12.45 0.65 -11.78
C PRO A 59 -11.93 2.08 -11.62
N LYS A 60 -12.01 2.57 -10.39
CA LYS A 60 -11.55 3.90 -10.02
C LYS A 60 -11.07 3.91 -8.58
N LEU A 61 -9.95 4.59 -8.36
CA LEU A 61 -9.48 4.97 -7.03
C LEU A 61 -9.53 6.49 -6.92
N CYS A 62 -10.04 6.99 -5.81
CA CYS A 62 -10.00 8.40 -5.45
C CYS A 62 -9.23 8.54 -4.13
N CYS A 63 -8.36 9.53 -4.05
CA CYS A 63 -7.63 9.88 -2.84
C CYS A 63 -7.65 11.40 -2.63
N ALA A 64 -7.74 11.85 -1.39
CA ALA A 64 -7.65 13.26 -1.03
C ALA A 64 -7.06 13.43 0.36
N ILE A 65 -6.38 14.55 0.60
CA ILE A 65 -5.91 15.00 1.92
C ILE A 65 -6.55 16.36 2.22
N SER A 66 -7.03 16.54 3.45
CA SER A 66 -7.29 17.85 4.03
C SER A 66 -6.26 18.13 5.11
N LEU A 67 -5.78 19.37 5.15
CA LEU A 67 -4.85 19.90 6.14
C LEU A 67 -5.57 20.83 7.14
N GLU A 68 -6.90 20.82 7.14
CA GLU A 68 -7.72 21.66 7.99
C GLU A 68 -7.68 21.17 9.45
N PRO A 69 -7.33 22.00 10.44
CA PRO A 69 -7.27 21.58 11.84
C PRO A 69 -8.62 21.13 12.42
N ILE A 70 -9.74 21.66 11.91
CA ILE A 70 -11.08 21.30 12.41
C ILE A 70 -11.52 19.95 11.84
N THR A 71 -11.74 18.97 12.71
CA THR A 71 -12.04 17.57 12.34
C THR A 71 -13.22 17.44 11.37
N GLU A 72 -14.34 18.11 11.66
CA GLU A 72 -15.56 18.03 10.84
C GLU A 72 -15.34 18.61 9.45
N VAL A 73 -14.65 19.75 9.37
CA VAL A 73 -14.35 20.42 8.11
C VAL A 73 -13.36 19.59 7.30
N ALA A 74 -12.31 19.08 7.93
CA ALA A 74 -11.31 18.23 7.29
C ALA A 74 -11.93 16.98 6.67
N VAL A 75 -12.81 16.29 7.41
CA VAL A 75 -13.54 15.12 6.92
C VAL A 75 -14.50 15.50 5.78
N GLU A 76 -15.20 16.64 5.87
CA GLU A 76 -16.09 17.09 4.78
C GLU A 76 -15.29 17.36 3.51
N GLU A 77 -14.18 18.10 3.59
CA GLU A 77 -13.36 18.45 2.44
C GLU A 77 -12.87 17.21 1.67
N VAL A 78 -12.31 16.22 2.39
CA VAL A 78 -11.85 14.99 1.72
C VAL A 78 -13.00 14.17 1.16
N VAL A 79 -14.15 14.12 1.84
CA VAL A 79 -15.34 13.40 1.36
C VAL A 79 -15.91 14.05 0.10
N GLU A 80 -16.04 15.38 0.09
CA GLU A 80 -16.48 16.13 -1.08
C GLU A 80 -15.52 15.94 -2.26
N LYS A 81 -14.21 15.96 -2.01
CA LYS A 81 -13.19 15.77 -3.03
C LYS A 81 -13.25 14.37 -3.64
N VAL A 82 -13.26 13.30 -2.85
CA VAL A 82 -13.28 11.92 -3.39
C VAL A 82 -14.61 11.56 -4.06
N LEU A 83 -15.70 12.23 -3.69
CA LEU A 83 -17.04 12.07 -4.28
C LEU A 83 -17.40 13.12 -5.33
N SER A 84 -16.45 13.99 -5.70
CA SER A 84 -16.64 15.08 -6.68
C SER A 84 -16.92 14.57 -8.11
N GLN A 85 -16.56 13.32 -8.40
CA GLN A 85 -16.76 12.65 -9.68
C GLN A 85 -17.51 11.32 -9.49
N PRO A 86 -18.01 10.69 -10.58
CA PRO A 86 -18.72 9.43 -10.48
C PRO A 86 -17.82 8.33 -9.91
N ILE A 87 -18.27 7.77 -8.78
CA ILE A 87 -17.71 6.59 -8.14
C ILE A 87 -18.84 5.91 -7.36
N LYS A 88 -18.79 4.58 -7.26
CA LYS A 88 -19.64 3.81 -6.36
C LYS A 88 -18.75 3.22 -5.28
N PRO A 89 -18.63 3.85 -4.09
CA PRO A 89 -17.71 3.38 -3.06
C PRO A 89 -17.93 1.90 -2.72
N GLN A 90 -16.86 1.10 -2.75
CA GLN A 90 -16.83 -0.30 -2.36
C GLN A 90 -15.96 -0.56 -1.12
N PHE A 91 -15.00 0.32 -0.86
CA PHE A 91 -14.23 0.35 0.38
C PHE A 91 -13.76 1.76 0.66
N VAL A 92 -13.44 2.03 1.92
CA VAL A 92 -12.90 3.31 2.38
C VAL A 92 -11.76 3.04 3.36
N ILE A 93 -10.64 3.72 3.14
CA ILE A 93 -9.53 3.78 4.09
C ILE A 93 -9.35 5.25 4.46
N ALA A 94 -9.54 5.57 5.74
CA ALA A 94 -9.26 6.89 6.30
C ALA A 94 -7.98 6.80 7.13
N CYS A 95 -7.07 7.74 6.93
CA CYS A 95 -5.83 7.86 7.69
C CYS A 95 -5.74 9.28 8.21
N PHE A 96 -5.39 9.44 9.47
CA PHE A 96 -5.23 10.77 10.05
C PHE A 96 -4.14 10.72 11.12
N THR A 97 -3.62 11.88 11.48
CA THR A 97 -2.51 11.99 12.43
C THR A 97 -3.00 12.49 13.80
N MET A 98 -2.13 12.53 14.81
CA MET A 98 -2.46 12.62 16.25
C MET A 98 -3.29 13.83 16.75
N HIS A 99 -3.61 14.82 15.91
CA HIS A 99 -4.48 15.95 16.30
C HIS A 99 -5.98 15.63 16.21
N TYR A 100 -6.35 14.53 15.56
CA TYR A 100 -7.76 14.13 15.46
C TYR A 100 -8.08 12.96 16.41
N ASN A 101 -9.32 12.95 16.90
CA ASN A 101 -9.82 11.85 17.70
C ASN A 101 -10.27 10.67 16.80
N LEU A 102 -9.75 9.47 17.06
CA LEU A 102 -10.02 8.26 16.28
C LEU A 102 -11.51 7.91 16.19
N GLU A 103 -12.24 7.98 17.31
CA GLU A 103 -13.67 7.66 17.35
C GLU A 103 -14.50 8.70 16.59
N THR A 104 -14.19 9.99 16.77
CA THR A 104 -14.85 11.10 16.07
C THR A 104 -14.67 10.99 14.57
N VAL A 105 -13.43 10.86 14.09
CA VAL A 105 -13.12 10.71 12.65
C VAL A 105 -13.81 9.47 12.09
N HIS A 106 -13.71 8.34 12.80
CA HIS A 106 -14.35 7.10 12.37
C HIS A 106 -15.87 7.26 12.23
N HIS A 107 -16.54 7.91 13.21
CA HIS A 107 -17.97 8.15 13.19
C HIS A 107 -18.39 9.05 12.01
N LEU A 108 -17.68 10.15 11.80
CA LEU A 108 -17.95 11.09 10.71
C LEU A 108 -17.79 10.41 9.35
N VAL A 109 -16.67 9.72 9.12
CA VAL A 109 -16.42 8.99 7.86
C VAL A 109 -17.49 7.91 7.66
N LYS A 110 -17.75 7.07 8.68
CA LYS A 110 -18.77 6.02 8.62
C LYS A 110 -20.15 6.57 8.28
N GLY A 111 -20.51 7.76 8.78
CA GLY A 111 -21.78 8.44 8.51
C GLY A 111 -21.95 8.90 7.06
N LYS A 112 -20.84 9.14 6.35
CA LYS A 112 -20.86 9.61 4.94
C LYS A 112 -20.98 8.50 3.91
N PHE A 113 -20.63 7.26 4.28
CA PHE A 113 -20.66 6.11 3.38
C PHE A 113 -21.71 5.07 3.80
N GLY A 114 -22.39 4.46 2.84
CA GLY A 114 -23.45 3.47 3.09
C GLY A 114 -23.00 2.33 4.00
N SER A 115 -23.91 1.81 4.83
CA SER A 115 -23.61 0.83 5.89
C SER A 115 -22.91 -0.46 5.41
N THR A 116 -23.10 -0.82 4.14
CA THR A 116 -22.50 -2.01 3.51
C THR A 116 -21.09 -1.78 3.00
N VAL A 117 -20.57 -0.55 3.06
CA VAL A 117 -19.21 -0.24 2.59
C VAL A 117 -18.24 -0.47 3.75
N PRO A 118 -17.28 -1.40 3.65
CA PRO A 118 -16.25 -1.55 4.66
C PRO A 118 -15.41 -0.26 4.80
N VAL A 119 -15.16 0.14 6.04
CA VAL A 119 -14.39 1.34 6.39
C VAL A 119 -13.29 0.92 7.35
N VAL A 120 -12.06 1.33 7.09
CA VAL A 120 -10.96 1.24 8.05
C VAL A 120 -10.47 2.66 8.32
N THR A 121 -10.38 3.06 9.58
CA THR A 121 -9.91 4.39 10.00
C THR A 121 -8.68 4.19 10.87
N ASN A 122 -7.56 4.81 10.51
CA ASN A 122 -6.26 4.57 11.15
C ASN A 122 -5.64 5.88 11.64
N LEU A 123 -5.09 5.84 12.84
CA LEU A 123 -4.17 6.86 13.36
C LEU A 123 -2.75 6.50 12.91
N VAL A 124 -2.11 7.41 12.18
CA VAL A 124 -0.85 7.19 11.46
C VAL A 124 0.16 8.30 11.77
N GLU A 125 1.43 8.08 11.41
CA GLU A 125 2.52 9.07 11.61
C GLU A 125 2.54 10.15 10.53
N GLY A 126 1.76 9.98 9.48
CA GLY A 126 1.69 10.91 8.37
C GLY A 126 0.75 10.43 7.29
N VAL A 127 0.37 11.33 6.39
CA VAL A 127 -0.60 11.10 5.32
C VAL A 127 0.00 11.43 3.96
N ILE A 128 -0.41 10.68 2.93
CA ILE A 128 0.10 10.81 1.55
C ILE A 128 -1.07 10.88 0.55
N GLY A 129 -1.04 11.83 -0.39
CA GLY A 129 -2.11 12.01 -1.37
C GLY A 129 -2.22 13.43 -1.93
N VAL A 130 -3.35 13.72 -2.60
CA VAL A 130 -3.61 15.02 -3.22
C VAL A 130 -4.38 15.92 -2.27
N GLU A 131 -3.80 17.06 -1.93
CA GLU A 131 -4.39 18.06 -1.04
C GLU A 131 -5.60 18.75 -1.71
N THR A 132 -6.66 18.98 -0.93
CA THR A 132 -7.99 19.36 -1.41
C THR A 132 -8.03 20.74 -2.08
N GLN A 133 -7.36 21.74 -1.49
CA GLN A 133 -7.48 23.15 -1.87
C GLN A 133 -6.57 23.54 -3.04
N ARG A 134 -5.29 23.16 -2.98
CA ARG A 134 -4.24 23.43 -3.99
C ARG A 134 -4.22 22.38 -5.09
N ASN A 135 -4.81 21.21 -4.87
CA ASN A 135 -4.81 20.09 -5.81
C ASN A 135 -3.37 19.62 -6.15
N MET A 136 -2.49 19.71 -5.16
CA MET A 136 -1.09 19.31 -5.23
C MET A 136 -0.86 18.03 -4.44
N PHE A 137 0.08 17.21 -4.86
CA PHE A 137 0.46 16.02 -4.12
C PHE A 137 1.32 16.40 -2.91
N PHE A 138 1.06 15.79 -1.75
CA PHE A 138 1.76 16.04 -0.49
C PHE A 138 2.05 14.74 0.27
N GLU A 139 3.19 14.75 0.94
CA GLU A 139 3.58 13.83 2.00
C GLU A 139 3.70 14.62 3.30
N ALA A 140 2.74 14.49 4.22
CA ALA A 140 2.71 15.25 5.48
C ALA A 140 3.03 14.33 6.67
N THR A 141 4.09 14.61 7.45
CA THR A 141 4.54 13.76 8.56
C THR A 141 4.47 14.45 9.93
N ALA A 142 4.39 13.64 10.98
CA ALA A 142 4.39 14.07 12.37
C ALA A 142 5.75 14.62 12.85
N GLU A 143 6.86 14.32 12.20
CA GLU A 143 8.20 14.81 12.58
C GLU A 143 8.49 16.20 12.01
N ASP A 144 7.75 16.64 10.98
CA ASP A 144 7.76 18.03 10.49
C ASP A 144 7.46 19.01 11.64
N VAL A 145 6.60 18.58 12.56
CA VAL A 145 6.14 19.29 13.75
C VAL A 145 7.27 19.56 14.77
N GLU A 146 7.98 18.51 15.18
CA GLU A 146 8.97 18.61 16.27
C GLU A 146 10.18 19.44 15.84
N SER A 147 10.61 19.32 14.58
CA SER A 147 11.72 20.12 14.03
C SER A 147 11.36 21.61 13.92
N TYR A 148 10.11 21.94 13.59
CA TYR A 148 9.61 23.32 13.62
C TYR A 148 9.60 23.91 15.03
N MET A 149 9.22 23.11 16.04
CA MET A 149 9.17 23.53 17.44
C MET A 149 10.55 23.71 18.08
N MET A 150 11.59 23.01 17.59
CA MET A 150 12.93 23.01 18.18
C MET A 150 13.89 24.04 17.55
N ASN A 151 13.52 24.65 16.41
CA ASN A 151 14.35 25.63 15.69
C ASN A 151 14.00 27.11 15.99
N GLN A 152 13.06 27.38 16.90
CA GLN A 152 12.69 28.74 17.28
C GLN A 152 13.10 29.06 18.71
N GLU A 153 14.32 29.60 18.87
CA GLU A 153 14.72 30.30 20.08
C GLU A 153 13.91 31.61 20.19
N GLU A 154 13.09 31.71 21.24
CA GLU A 154 12.65 32.96 21.89
C GLU A 154 12.07 34.10 21.01
N GLU A 155 11.01 33.87 20.24
CA GLU A 155 10.09 34.96 19.87
C GLU A 155 8.67 34.72 20.43
N LEU A 156 8.18 35.75 21.12
CA LEU A 156 6.91 35.80 21.86
C LEU A 156 5.69 35.88 20.91
N TYR A 157 4.82 34.85 21.00
CA TYR A 157 3.37 34.78 20.70
C TYR A 157 2.84 35.05 19.26
N ASP A 158 2.21 34.03 18.68
CA ASP A 158 0.74 33.95 18.49
C ASP A 158 0.31 32.47 18.65
N ASP A 159 -0.80 32.21 19.33
CA ASP A 159 -1.27 30.88 19.81
C ASP A 159 -1.91 30.00 18.69
N ASP A 160 -1.64 30.26 17.39
CA ASP A 160 -2.51 29.78 16.31
C ASP A 160 -1.89 28.92 15.19
N GLU A 161 -0.57 28.71 15.11
CA GLU A 161 0.01 27.78 14.11
C GLU A 161 0.47 26.48 14.75
N LEU A 162 -0.52 25.69 15.16
CA LEU A 162 -0.33 24.27 15.45
C LEU A 162 0.24 23.57 14.21
N PRO A 163 1.12 22.59 14.42
CA PRO A 163 1.85 21.95 13.35
C PRO A 163 0.88 21.06 12.56
N VAL A 164 0.74 21.36 11.27
CA VAL A 164 -0.42 20.93 10.47
C VAL A 164 -0.38 19.42 10.18
N LEU A 165 -1.41 18.75 10.68
CA LEU A 165 -1.66 17.32 10.62
C LEU A 165 -2.91 17.08 9.77
N GLY A 166 -2.85 16.12 8.84
CA GLY A 166 -3.90 15.94 7.83
C GLY A 166 -4.81 14.73 8.04
N VAL A 167 -5.99 14.81 7.43
CA VAL A 167 -6.90 13.68 7.20
C VAL A 167 -6.77 13.27 5.74
N ALA A 168 -6.40 12.02 5.47
CA ALA A 168 -6.45 11.40 4.15
C ALA A 168 -7.62 10.43 4.02
N LEU A 169 -8.24 10.43 2.85
CA LEU A 169 -9.32 9.51 2.52
C LEU A 169 -9.05 8.84 1.18
N ILE A 170 -9.08 7.51 1.17
CA ILE A 170 -8.92 6.67 -0.02
C ILE A 170 -10.22 5.89 -0.23
N VAL A 171 -10.82 6.04 -1.42
CA VAL A 171 -12.08 5.40 -1.79
C VAL A 171 -11.90 4.67 -3.11
N GLY A 172 -12.28 3.39 -3.14
CA GLY A 172 -12.17 2.59 -4.36
C GLY A 172 -13.50 2.03 -4.85
N TRP A 173 -13.55 1.84 -6.17
CA TRP A 173 -14.58 1.11 -6.91
C TRP A 173 -13.91 0.13 -7.86
N LEU A 174 -14.18 -1.16 -7.69
CA LEU A 174 -13.59 -2.29 -8.41
C LEU A 174 -14.73 -3.21 -8.88
N PRO A 175 -15.30 -3.00 -10.07
CA PRO A 175 -16.53 -3.67 -10.50
C PRO A 175 -16.41 -5.20 -10.63
N ASP A 176 -15.19 -5.71 -10.80
CA ASP A 176 -14.87 -7.14 -10.87
C ASP A 176 -14.48 -7.76 -9.53
N MET A 177 -14.58 -7.01 -8.42
CA MET A 177 -14.19 -7.45 -7.08
C MET A 177 -15.34 -7.34 -6.07
N LYS A 178 -15.23 -8.12 -5.00
CA LYS A 178 -15.95 -7.93 -3.74
C LYS A 178 -14.93 -7.63 -2.65
N VAL A 179 -15.27 -6.68 -1.78
CA VAL A 179 -14.38 -6.22 -0.72
C VAL A 179 -15.05 -6.38 0.63
N GLU A 180 -14.30 -6.83 1.63
CA GLU A 180 -14.77 -6.97 3.00
C GLU A 180 -13.66 -6.73 4.02
N ALA A 181 -14.01 -6.17 5.17
CA ALA A 181 -13.13 -6.03 6.32
C ALA A 181 -13.34 -7.21 7.29
N ILE A 182 -12.34 -8.08 7.39
CA ILE A 182 -12.37 -9.29 8.23
C ILE A 182 -11.47 -9.07 9.45
N PRO A 183 -11.99 -9.05 10.69
CA PRO A 183 -11.19 -8.77 11.88
C PRO A 183 -10.56 -10.03 12.49
N LEU A 184 -9.37 -9.86 13.05
CA LEU A 184 -8.72 -10.76 13.99
C LEU A 184 -9.11 -10.34 15.41
N ILE A 185 -10.15 -11.00 15.92
CA ILE A 185 -10.71 -10.69 17.24
C ILE A 185 -10.02 -11.51 18.33
N ARG A 186 -9.51 -10.82 19.35
CA ARG A 186 -9.13 -11.38 20.65
C ARG A 186 -10.33 -11.36 21.59
N SER A 187 -10.72 -12.53 22.09
CA SER A 187 -11.60 -12.65 23.27
C SER A 187 -10.75 -12.61 24.55
N LEU A 188 -11.32 -12.20 25.69
CA LEU A 188 -10.67 -12.22 27.01
C LEU A 188 -10.32 -13.64 27.49
N ASP A 189 -10.97 -14.66 26.94
CA ASP A 189 -10.60 -16.05 27.15
C ASP A 189 -9.15 -16.32 26.72
N LYS A 190 -8.46 -17.21 27.44
CA LYS A 190 -7.05 -17.61 27.19
C LYS A 190 -6.87 -18.41 25.89
N GLU A 191 -7.52 -18.01 24.79
CA GLU A 191 -7.41 -18.65 23.49
C GLU A 191 -5.96 -18.54 22.99
N PRO A 192 -5.29 -19.67 22.69
CA PRO A 192 -3.93 -19.65 22.16
C PRO A 192 -3.85 -18.81 20.89
N VAL A 193 -2.80 -17.99 20.78
CA VAL A 193 -2.54 -17.12 19.60
C VAL A 193 -2.65 -17.90 18.29
N ARG A 194 -2.14 -19.14 18.25
CA ARG A 194 -2.20 -20.01 17.07
C ARG A 194 -3.62 -20.33 16.62
N SER A 195 -4.54 -20.55 17.55
CA SER A 195 -5.95 -20.81 17.24
C SER A 195 -6.61 -19.57 16.62
N ARG A 196 -6.36 -18.40 17.22
CA ARG A 196 -6.86 -17.10 16.70
C ARG A 196 -6.36 -16.80 15.30
N LEU A 197 -5.06 -16.96 15.05
CA LEU A 197 -4.46 -16.79 13.73
C LEU A 197 -5.01 -17.80 12.71
N SER A 198 -5.21 -19.06 13.12
CA SER A 198 -5.82 -20.07 12.24
C SER A 198 -7.26 -19.72 11.90
N ARG A 199 -8.07 -19.28 12.86
CA ARG A 199 -9.44 -18.83 12.63
C ARG A 199 -9.46 -17.65 11.66
N PHE A 200 -8.63 -16.65 11.88
CA PHE A 200 -8.53 -15.46 11.02
C PHE A 200 -8.16 -15.82 9.57
N SER A 201 -7.15 -16.68 9.40
CA SER A 201 -6.75 -17.19 8.08
C SER A 201 -7.89 -17.90 7.34
N ARG A 202 -8.68 -18.67 8.10
CA ARG A 202 -9.83 -19.41 7.60
C ARG A 202 -10.98 -18.48 7.25
N ASP A 203 -11.23 -17.45 8.04
CA ASP A 203 -12.29 -16.46 7.77
C ASP A 203 -12.01 -15.69 6.47
N ILE A 204 -10.74 -15.32 6.24
CA ILE A 204 -10.29 -14.72 4.96
C ILE A 204 -10.55 -15.67 3.78
N LYS A 205 -10.13 -16.94 3.90
CA LYS A 205 -10.34 -17.95 2.85
C LYS A 205 -11.83 -18.24 2.62
N ASN A 206 -12.62 -18.31 3.67
CA ASN A 206 -14.06 -18.56 3.59
C ASN A 206 -14.79 -17.41 2.88
N TYR A 207 -14.40 -16.16 3.14
CA TYR A 207 -14.94 -15.02 2.42
C TYR A 207 -14.56 -15.04 0.94
N ALA A 208 -13.29 -15.28 0.60
CA ALA A 208 -12.88 -15.40 -0.80
C ALA A 208 -13.68 -16.51 -1.51
N LYS A 209 -13.81 -17.67 -0.86
CA LYS A 209 -14.59 -18.82 -1.33
C LYS A 209 -16.08 -18.52 -1.50
N SER A 210 -16.68 -17.67 -0.67
CA SER A 210 -18.10 -17.30 -0.80
C SER A 210 -18.37 -16.42 -2.03
N VAL A 211 -17.34 -15.81 -2.59
CA VAL A 211 -17.41 -14.97 -3.80
C VAL A 211 -16.92 -15.73 -5.05
N SER A 212 -15.86 -16.52 -4.92
CA SER A 212 -15.25 -17.31 -6.00
C SER A 212 -14.42 -18.48 -5.46
N ASP A 213 -14.22 -19.54 -6.24
CA ASP A 213 -13.29 -20.63 -5.88
C ASP A 213 -11.79 -20.25 -5.97
N LEU A 214 -11.48 -18.99 -6.25
CA LEU A 214 -10.11 -18.48 -6.34
C LEU A 214 -9.62 -17.92 -5.00
N PRO A 215 -8.30 -17.92 -4.74
CA PRO A 215 -7.75 -17.21 -3.59
C PRO A 215 -8.04 -15.71 -3.67
N PRO A 216 -7.96 -14.98 -2.52
CA PRO A 216 -8.01 -13.52 -2.53
C PRO A 216 -7.03 -12.94 -3.56
N ALA A 217 -7.48 -11.93 -4.31
CA ALA A 217 -6.62 -11.22 -5.24
C ALA A 217 -5.64 -10.30 -4.49
N ALA A 218 -6.12 -9.65 -3.42
CA ALA A 218 -5.30 -8.85 -2.54
C ALA A 218 -5.82 -8.81 -1.11
N VAL A 219 -4.94 -8.49 -0.16
CA VAL A 219 -5.25 -8.21 1.23
C VAL A 219 -4.47 -6.96 1.66
N ILE A 220 -5.17 -5.95 2.20
CA ILE A 220 -4.54 -4.84 2.91
C ILE A 220 -4.70 -5.09 4.40
N LEU A 221 -3.59 -5.21 5.12
CA LEU A 221 -3.54 -5.55 6.54
C LEU A 221 -3.28 -4.32 7.40
N PHE A 222 -4.06 -4.18 8.47
CA PHE A 222 -3.84 -3.18 9.52
C PHE A 222 -3.76 -3.90 10.85
N GLY A 223 -2.78 -3.59 11.71
CA GLY A 223 -2.57 -4.31 12.96
C GLY A 223 -2.14 -3.42 14.12
N ASP A 224 -2.66 -3.75 15.31
CA ASP A 224 -2.42 -3.10 16.61
C ASP A 224 -1.55 -3.99 17.51
N GLY A 225 -0.75 -4.86 16.88
CA GLY A 225 0.03 -5.88 17.58
C GLY A 225 1.47 -5.45 17.85
N ASP A 226 2.00 -5.88 19.00
CA ASP A 226 3.42 -5.78 19.29
C ASP A 226 4.29 -6.50 18.24
N ALA A 227 5.61 -6.31 18.32
CA ALA A 227 6.56 -6.90 17.36
C ALA A 227 6.51 -8.44 17.31
N ALA A 228 6.23 -9.11 18.43
CA ALA A 228 6.21 -10.57 18.52
C ALA A 228 4.93 -11.14 17.90
N PHE A 229 3.79 -10.51 18.14
CA PHE A 229 2.51 -10.84 17.51
C PHE A 229 2.57 -10.62 16.00
N SER A 230 3.05 -9.45 15.58
CA SER A 230 3.22 -9.11 14.17
C SER A 230 4.04 -10.17 13.44
N LYS A 231 5.17 -10.61 14.02
CA LYS A 231 5.99 -11.69 13.45
C LYS A 231 5.23 -13.02 13.26
N ARG A 232 4.31 -13.37 14.17
CA ARG A 232 3.49 -14.59 14.04
C ARG A 232 2.39 -14.42 13.01
N LEU A 233 1.80 -13.23 12.94
CA LEU A 233 0.79 -12.88 11.94
C LEU A 233 1.35 -13.03 10.53
N PHE A 234 2.57 -12.52 10.27
CA PHE A 234 3.20 -12.67 8.96
C PHE A 234 3.53 -14.10 8.62
N ARG A 235 4.16 -14.85 9.55
CA ARG A 235 4.41 -16.29 9.32
C ARG A 235 3.13 -17.04 8.94
N MET A 236 2.00 -16.70 9.57
CA MET A 236 0.72 -17.30 9.18
C MET A 236 0.36 -16.93 7.74
N PHE A 237 0.47 -15.66 7.33
CA PHE A 237 0.18 -15.30 5.94
C PHE A 237 1.11 -16.02 4.95
N ASP A 238 2.39 -16.19 5.28
CA ASP A 238 3.39 -16.87 4.47
C ASP A 238 3.09 -18.37 4.30
N ASP A 239 2.61 -19.00 5.37
CA ASP A 239 2.26 -20.42 5.38
C ASP A 239 0.91 -20.69 4.66
N VAL A 240 0.02 -19.70 4.65
CA VAL A 240 -1.39 -19.88 4.28
C VAL A 240 -1.70 -19.42 2.86
N PHE A 241 -1.10 -18.31 2.41
CA PHE A 241 -1.40 -17.69 1.12
C PHE A 241 -0.22 -17.86 0.16
N ASN A 242 -0.54 -18.19 -1.09
CA ASN A 242 0.45 -18.33 -2.14
C ASN A 242 0.82 -16.95 -2.69
N GLU A 243 1.89 -16.93 -3.50
CA GLU A 243 2.42 -15.69 -4.09
C GLU A 243 1.43 -14.92 -5.00
N GLU A 244 0.32 -15.56 -5.40
CA GLU A 244 -0.72 -14.95 -6.24
C GLU A 244 -1.59 -13.94 -5.49
N THR A 245 -1.63 -14.00 -4.15
CA THR A 245 -2.33 -13.02 -3.32
C THR A 245 -1.39 -11.85 -3.01
N ALA A 246 -1.70 -10.66 -3.53
CA ALA A 246 -0.98 -9.45 -3.16
C ALA A 246 -1.29 -9.05 -1.71
N ILE A 247 -0.29 -8.93 -0.84
CA ILE A 247 -0.51 -8.52 0.55
C ILE A 247 0.36 -7.30 0.83
N VAL A 248 -0.27 -6.24 1.33
CA VAL A 248 0.42 -5.04 1.81
C VAL A 248 -0.20 -4.59 3.12
N GLY A 249 0.37 -3.59 3.76
CA GLY A 249 -0.25 -2.97 4.91
C GLY A 249 0.76 -2.38 5.88
N HIS A 250 0.29 -2.13 7.10
CA HIS A 250 1.14 -1.74 8.20
C HIS A 250 0.70 -2.43 9.49
N VAL A 251 1.61 -2.48 10.45
CA VAL A 251 1.35 -2.99 11.80
C VAL A 251 1.92 -2.04 12.83
N ASN A 252 1.46 -2.17 14.07
CA ASN A 252 1.79 -1.31 15.21
C ASN A 252 1.16 0.08 15.10
N GLY A 253 -0.09 0.14 14.64
CA GLY A 253 -0.91 1.36 14.56
C GLY A 253 -2.27 1.18 15.26
N PHE A 254 -2.96 2.28 15.52
CA PHE A 254 -4.30 2.28 16.12
C PHE A 254 -5.35 2.43 15.03
N PHE A 255 -6.39 1.61 15.08
CA PHE A 255 -7.43 1.63 14.05
C PHE A 255 -8.81 1.29 14.59
N LEU A 256 -9.83 1.75 13.88
CA LEU A 256 -11.22 1.32 14.00
C LEU A 256 -11.71 0.81 12.64
N HIS A 257 -12.69 -0.09 12.66
CA HIS A 257 -13.25 -0.64 11.42
C HIS A 257 -14.77 -0.75 11.46
N ARG A 258 -15.35 -0.71 10.26
CA ARG A 258 -16.69 -1.21 9.95
C ARG A 258 -16.56 -2.30 8.88
N SER A 259 -17.07 -3.47 9.18
CA SER A 259 -17.35 -4.56 8.24
C SER A 259 -18.71 -4.37 7.58
N SER A 260 -18.85 -4.86 6.35
CA SER A 260 -20.15 -4.90 5.67
C SER A 260 -21.11 -5.86 6.36
N GLU A 261 -20.56 -6.94 6.91
CA GLU A 261 -21.26 -7.90 7.75
C GLU A 261 -21.31 -7.42 9.20
N ALA A 262 -22.51 -7.16 9.72
CA ALA A 262 -22.72 -6.54 11.03
C ALA A 262 -22.16 -7.38 12.19
N SER A 263 -22.21 -8.72 12.06
CA SER A 263 -21.72 -9.66 13.08
C SER A 263 -20.20 -9.61 13.30
N ARG A 264 -19.45 -8.96 12.40
CA ARG A 264 -17.99 -8.77 12.49
C ARG A 264 -17.59 -7.40 13.05
N ASN A 265 -18.55 -6.53 13.36
CA ASN A 265 -18.25 -5.27 14.02
C ASN A 265 -18.02 -5.51 15.50
N VAL A 266 -17.01 -4.84 16.05
CA VAL A 266 -16.70 -4.86 17.48
C VAL A 266 -17.16 -3.51 18.04
N GLU A 267 -18.01 -3.54 19.05
CA GLU A 267 -18.48 -2.32 19.73
C GLU A 267 -17.51 -1.95 20.86
N SER A 268 -17.45 -0.67 21.25
CA SER A 268 -16.52 -0.16 22.27
C SER A 268 -16.75 -0.76 23.68
N ASN A 269 -17.94 -1.31 23.92
CA ASN A 269 -18.30 -1.98 25.18
C ASN A 269 -18.13 -3.50 25.14
N ASP A 270 -17.54 -4.04 24.07
CA ASP A 270 -17.38 -5.48 23.89
C ASP A 270 -16.14 -5.98 24.66
N GLU A 271 -16.23 -7.16 25.27
CA GLU A 271 -15.10 -7.88 25.87
C GLU A 271 -14.06 -8.35 24.81
N ARG A 272 -14.34 -8.04 23.54
CA ARG A 272 -13.59 -8.42 22.36
C ARG A 272 -12.76 -7.23 21.88
N CYS A 273 -11.48 -7.46 21.60
CA CYS A 273 -10.58 -6.45 21.06
C CYS A 273 -10.10 -6.87 19.66
N CYS A 274 -10.06 -5.94 18.71
CA CYS A 274 -9.58 -6.21 17.35
C CYS A 274 -8.06 -5.99 17.32
N GLU A 275 -7.26 -7.05 17.11
CA GLU A 275 -5.79 -6.93 17.05
C GLU A 275 -5.28 -6.66 15.63
N ALA A 276 -6.05 -7.05 14.62
CA ALA A 276 -5.76 -6.77 13.22
C ALA A 276 -7.05 -6.81 12.39
N ILE A 277 -7.06 -6.13 11.24
CA ILE A 277 -8.15 -6.15 10.27
C ILE A 277 -7.55 -6.37 8.88
N ALA A 278 -8.10 -7.33 8.15
CA ALA A 278 -7.77 -7.59 6.75
C ALA A 278 -8.87 -7.03 5.86
N LEU A 279 -8.53 -6.04 5.03
CA LEU A 279 -9.38 -5.62 3.92
C LEU A 279 -9.10 -6.54 2.73
N VAL A 280 -10.03 -7.45 2.48
CA VAL A 280 -9.86 -8.57 1.55
C VAL A 280 -10.54 -8.27 0.23
N PHE A 281 -9.80 -8.41 -0.87
CA PHE A 281 -10.27 -8.23 -2.24
C PHE A 281 -10.45 -9.61 -2.90
N ALA A 282 -11.69 -10.04 -3.07
CA ALA A 282 -12.05 -11.31 -3.69
C ALA A 282 -12.56 -11.10 -5.12
N ARG A 283 -12.14 -11.95 -6.06
CA ARG A 283 -12.53 -11.86 -7.47
C ARG A 283 -14.01 -12.19 -7.62
N ASN A 284 -14.79 -11.30 -8.22
CA ASN A 284 -16.21 -11.52 -8.45
C ASN A 284 -16.43 -12.29 -9.75
N MET A 285 -16.62 -13.61 -9.66
CA MET A 285 -16.94 -14.45 -10.82
C MET A 285 -18.34 -14.18 -11.38
N ASN A 286 -19.22 -13.56 -10.58
CA ASN A 286 -20.56 -13.14 -10.99
C ASN A 286 -20.60 -11.67 -11.46
N LYS A 287 -19.48 -11.15 -11.98
CA LYS A 287 -19.41 -9.78 -12.51
C LYS A 287 -20.24 -9.64 -13.80
N PRO A 288 -20.83 -8.46 -14.07
CA PRO A 288 -21.58 -8.22 -15.29
C PRO A 288 -20.74 -8.42 -16.57
N SER A 289 -21.39 -8.86 -17.65
CA SER A 289 -20.79 -8.89 -18.98
C SER A 289 -20.32 -7.49 -19.39
N GLY A 290 -19.06 -7.38 -19.84
CA GLY A 290 -18.44 -6.08 -20.17
C GLY A 290 -17.54 -5.50 -19.07
N VAL A 291 -17.44 -6.17 -17.92
CA VAL A 291 -16.43 -5.86 -16.90
C VAL A 291 -15.17 -6.70 -17.14
N GLY A 292 -14.03 -6.01 -17.21
CA GLY A 292 -12.70 -6.59 -17.37
C GLY A 292 -12.13 -7.15 -16.06
N GLU A 293 -10.80 -7.15 -15.93
CA GLU A 293 -10.07 -7.74 -14.80
C GLU A 293 -9.12 -6.74 -14.15
N THR A 294 -9.29 -6.55 -12.84
CA THR A 294 -8.37 -5.83 -11.98
C THR A 294 -7.25 -6.76 -11.55
N ARG A 295 -6.01 -6.28 -11.63
CA ARG A 295 -4.82 -6.94 -11.09
C ARG A 295 -4.12 -6.04 -10.09
N PHE A 296 -3.62 -6.66 -9.04
CA PHE A 296 -2.85 -6.02 -7.98
C PHE A 296 -1.37 -6.37 -8.15
N HIS A 297 -0.50 -5.38 -8.04
CA HIS A 297 0.93 -5.53 -8.16
C HIS A 297 1.60 -4.98 -6.92
N VAL A 298 2.59 -5.71 -6.41
CA VAL A 298 3.38 -5.31 -5.25
C VAL A 298 4.83 -5.14 -5.70
N PRO A 299 5.16 -4.00 -6.36
CA PRO A 299 6.48 -3.83 -6.96
C PRO A 299 7.59 -3.95 -5.92
N CYS A 300 8.74 -4.44 -6.37
CA CYS A 300 9.96 -4.35 -5.57
C CYS A 300 10.66 -3.05 -5.90
N MET A 301 10.78 -2.19 -4.89
CA MET A 301 11.73 -1.10 -4.92
C MET A 301 12.98 -1.61 -4.22
N THR A 302 14.11 -1.62 -4.92
CA THR A 302 15.40 -1.64 -4.23
C THR A 302 15.59 -0.23 -3.70
N CYS A 303 14.98 0.07 -2.56
CA CYS A 303 15.12 1.36 -1.90
C CYS A 303 16.48 1.50 -1.21
N VAL A 304 17.45 0.66 -1.57
CA VAL A 304 18.78 0.65 -1.00
C VAL A 304 19.84 0.31 -2.05
N THR A 305 21.00 0.95 -1.90
CA THR A 305 22.21 0.69 -2.68
C THR A 305 23.31 0.20 -1.74
N ARG A 306 24.03 -0.84 -2.14
CA ARG A 306 25.12 -1.42 -1.36
C ARG A 306 26.28 -0.44 -1.26
N VAL A 307 26.89 -0.35 -0.08
CA VAL A 307 28.06 0.47 0.21
C VAL A 307 29.19 -0.44 0.73
N GLY A 308 30.33 -0.40 0.05
CA GLY A 308 31.53 -1.14 0.47
C GLY A 308 31.49 -2.67 0.27
N PRO A 309 32.44 -3.39 0.89
CA PRO A 309 32.65 -4.82 0.65
C PRO A 309 31.62 -5.71 1.37
N THR A 310 31.69 -7.02 1.10
CA THR A 310 30.91 -8.04 1.83
C THR A 310 31.76 -8.57 2.97
N PHE A 311 31.15 -8.63 4.14
CA PHE A 311 31.72 -9.16 5.36
C PHE A 311 31.07 -10.50 5.70
N SER A 312 31.74 -11.31 6.52
CA SER A 312 31.14 -12.47 7.17
C SER A 312 31.00 -12.22 8.67
N VAL A 313 29.93 -12.73 9.27
CA VAL A 313 29.70 -12.62 10.72
C VAL A 313 30.69 -13.51 11.47
N ALA A 314 31.66 -12.89 12.13
CA ALA A 314 32.68 -13.57 12.94
C ALA A 314 32.25 -13.77 14.40
N SER A 315 31.31 -12.96 14.89
CA SER A 315 30.71 -13.09 16.22
C SER A 315 29.40 -12.33 16.26
N VAL A 316 28.41 -12.92 16.91
CA VAL A 316 27.12 -12.28 17.20
C VAL A 316 26.82 -12.43 18.69
N ARG A 317 26.29 -11.37 19.30
CA ARG A 317 25.56 -11.44 20.57
C ARG A 317 24.18 -10.86 20.32
N GLU A 318 23.14 -11.49 20.84
CA GLU A 318 21.78 -11.00 20.68
C GLU A 318 21.22 -10.55 22.05
N ASN A 319 20.44 -9.49 22.00
CA ASN A 319 19.49 -9.10 23.05
C ASN A 319 18.08 -9.12 22.43
N ASN A 320 17.03 -9.03 23.25
CA ASN A 320 15.62 -9.19 22.87
C ASN A 320 15.20 -8.51 21.56
N SER A 321 15.81 -7.37 21.20
CA SER A 321 15.52 -6.61 19.97
C SER A 321 16.75 -6.17 19.16
N LYS A 322 17.97 -6.56 19.53
CA LYS A 322 19.22 -6.06 18.90
C LYS A 322 20.26 -7.16 18.73
N SER A 323 21.08 -7.05 17.70
CA SER A 323 22.24 -7.91 17.47
C SER A 323 23.53 -7.09 17.47
N PHE A 324 24.59 -7.64 18.06
CA PHE A 324 25.91 -7.03 18.21
C PHE A 324 26.94 -7.85 17.44
N ILE A 325 27.37 -7.33 16.30
CA ILE A 325 28.08 -8.09 15.26
C ILE A 325 29.55 -7.66 15.18
N LEU A 326 30.44 -8.64 15.03
CA LEU A 326 31.80 -8.45 14.53
C LEU A 326 31.91 -9.05 13.14
N GLY A 327 32.52 -8.29 12.22
CA GLY A 327 32.75 -8.74 10.86
C GLY A 327 34.13 -9.37 10.68
N THR A 328 34.33 -9.99 9.54
CA THR A 328 35.64 -10.38 8.97
C THR A 328 35.51 -10.29 7.46
N THR A 329 36.61 -10.10 6.74
CA THR A 329 36.62 -10.12 5.27
C THR A 329 37.49 -11.27 4.78
N ARG A 330 37.38 -11.63 3.51
CA ARG A 330 38.27 -12.66 2.90
C ARG A 330 39.74 -12.27 2.99
N GLU A 331 40.04 -10.98 2.90
CA GLU A 331 41.40 -10.43 2.95
C GLU A 331 41.91 -10.24 4.38
N ASN A 332 41.01 -10.13 5.36
CA ASN A 332 41.35 -9.93 6.76
C ASN A 332 40.57 -10.90 7.66
N CYS A 333 41.24 -12.01 8.02
CA CYS A 333 40.74 -13.03 8.94
C CYS A 333 40.64 -12.53 10.40
N GLY A 334 41.08 -11.31 10.69
CA GLY A 334 40.91 -10.66 11.99
C GLY A 334 39.46 -10.23 12.24
N ARG A 335 39.07 -10.23 13.52
CA ARG A 335 37.76 -9.69 13.94
C ARG A 335 37.75 -8.17 13.75
N LEU A 336 36.91 -7.70 12.84
CA LEU A 336 36.66 -6.29 12.60
C LEU A 336 35.53 -5.80 13.50
N GLY A 337 35.85 -4.76 14.28
CA GLY A 337 34.87 -4.05 15.10
C GLY A 337 34.04 -3.06 14.31
N GLY A 338 32.98 -2.54 14.95
CA GLY A 338 32.04 -1.61 14.30
C GLY A 338 32.73 -0.35 13.76
N SER A 339 33.57 0.28 14.58
CA SER A 339 34.33 1.47 14.19
C SER A 339 35.20 1.23 12.95
N LYS A 340 35.94 0.12 12.91
CA LYS A 340 36.80 -0.23 11.76
C LYS A 340 36.00 -0.47 10.48
N ILE A 341 34.86 -1.16 10.58
CA ILE A 341 33.99 -1.41 9.42
C ILE A 341 33.44 -0.08 8.88
N LEU A 342 33.02 0.83 9.76
CA LEU A 342 32.50 2.13 9.36
C LEU A 342 33.57 3.07 8.79
N SER A 343 34.78 3.06 9.35
CA SER A 343 35.92 3.81 8.79
C SER A 343 36.28 3.35 7.37
N LEU A 344 36.33 2.04 7.13
CA LEU A 344 36.59 1.50 5.78
C LEU A 344 35.54 1.97 4.77
N ILE A 345 34.28 2.09 5.18
CA ILE A 345 33.20 2.55 4.30
C ILE A 345 33.33 4.04 4.03
N HIS A 346 33.64 4.83 5.06
CA HIS A 346 33.84 6.27 4.90
C HIS A 346 35.02 6.61 3.97
N GLU A 347 36.12 5.85 4.05
CA GLU A 347 37.25 6.03 3.13
C GLU A 347 36.90 5.74 1.66
N MET A 348 35.87 4.92 1.41
CA MET A 348 35.42 4.53 0.08
C MET A 348 34.31 5.41 -0.47
N ASP A 349 33.64 6.21 0.37
CA ASP A 349 32.46 6.99 0.01
C ASP A 349 32.50 8.35 0.71
N GLU A 350 32.77 9.40 -0.06
CA GLU A 350 32.92 10.79 0.42
C GLU A 350 31.61 11.41 0.95
N ARG A 351 30.49 10.67 0.89
CA ARG A 351 29.21 11.12 1.45
C ARG A 351 29.24 11.14 2.99
N SER A 352 28.54 12.13 3.52
CA SER A 352 28.56 12.57 4.92
C SER A 352 28.35 11.44 5.96
N TRP A 353 29.00 11.56 7.13
CA TRP A 353 28.94 10.64 8.27
C TRP A 353 27.54 10.46 8.89
N PHE A 354 26.55 11.19 8.39
CA PHE A 354 25.21 11.31 8.95
C PHE A 354 24.14 10.52 8.17
N GLU A 355 24.50 9.82 7.09
CA GLU A 355 23.53 9.03 6.33
C GLU A 355 23.28 7.66 6.98
N GLU A 356 22.01 7.28 7.09
CA GLU A 356 21.63 6.00 7.67
C GLU A 356 22.17 4.80 6.88
N LEU A 357 22.84 3.90 7.59
CA LEU A 357 23.29 2.63 7.04
C LEU A 357 22.42 1.48 7.54
N TYR A 358 22.29 0.48 6.68
CA TYR A 358 21.57 -0.76 6.92
C TYR A 358 22.51 -1.93 6.73
N VAL A 359 22.33 -2.98 7.53
CA VAL A 359 23.06 -4.23 7.39
C VAL A 359 22.15 -5.25 6.72
N GLY A 360 22.45 -5.57 5.47
CA GLY A 360 21.79 -6.63 4.72
C GLY A 360 22.52 -7.95 4.94
N VAL A 361 21.87 -8.89 5.61
CA VAL A 361 22.40 -10.22 5.96
C VAL A 361 21.84 -11.27 5.00
N GLU A 362 22.73 -11.93 4.27
CA GLU A 362 22.43 -13.05 3.38
C GLU A 362 22.63 -14.37 4.12
N LYS A 363 21.56 -15.17 4.17
CA LYS A 363 21.60 -16.52 4.73
C LYS A 363 21.75 -17.55 3.63
N GLN A 364 22.73 -18.43 3.77
CA GLN A 364 22.79 -19.67 3.01
C GLN A 364 21.88 -20.71 3.67
N GLU A 365 20.93 -21.27 2.91
CA GLU A 365 20.18 -22.43 3.40
C GLU A 365 21.07 -23.68 3.46
N ALA A 366 20.77 -24.57 4.41
CA ALA A 366 21.48 -25.83 4.58
C ALA A 366 21.41 -26.68 3.29
N ALA A 367 22.53 -27.32 2.94
CA ALA A 367 22.66 -28.19 1.79
C ALA A 367 21.59 -29.30 1.83
N GLY A 368 20.58 -29.22 0.94
CA GLY A 368 19.50 -30.20 0.86
C GLY A 368 18.22 -29.71 0.16
N SER A 369 18.01 -28.40 0.00
CA SER A 369 16.90 -27.83 -0.76
C SER A 369 17.33 -27.59 -2.22
N SER A 370 16.58 -28.15 -3.18
CA SER A 370 16.89 -28.08 -4.63
C SER A 370 16.60 -26.71 -5.27
N SER A 371 16.30 -25.69 -4.46
CA SER A 371 16.17 -24.30 -4.87
C SER A 371 17.17 -23.46 -4.10
N SER A 372 18.23 -23.01 -4.77
CA SER A 372 19.26 -22.11 -4.23
C SER A 372 18.70 -20.68 -4.02
N SER A 373 17.77 -20.52 -3.10
CA SER A 373 17.20 -19.21 -2.76
C SER A 373 17.94 -18.63 -1.55
N ALA A 374 18.91 -17.75 -1.80
CA ALA A 374 19.52 -16.96 -0.74
C ALA A 374 18.50 -15.92 -0.22
N SER A 375 18.19 -15.98 1.09
CA SER A 375 17.30 -14.99 1.71
C SER A 375 18.12 -13.83 2.28
N MET A 376 17.82 -12.60 1.86
CA MET A 376 18.43 -11.39 2.43
C MET A 376 17.52 -10.76 3.49
N SER A 377 18.12 -10.30 4.58
CA SER A 377 17.46 -9.65 5.71
C SER A 377 18.08 -8.29 5.95
N LEU A 378 17.29 -7.20 5.87
CA LEU A 378 17.80 -5.87 6.14
C LEU A 378 17.57 -5.48 7.61
N HIS A 379 18.62 -4.97 8.26
CA HIS A 379 18.63 -4.57 9.66
C HIS A 379 19.12 -3.12 9.78
N ALA A 380 18.41 -2.26 10.52
CA ALA A 380 18.85 -0.87 10.73
C ALA A 380 20.12 -0.85 11.59
N LEU A 381 21.13 -0.08 11.20
CA LEU A 381 22.33 0.13 12.02
C LEU A 381 22.06 1.21 13.06
N LYS A 382 22.38 0.94 14.32
CA LYS A 382 22.39 1.96 15.38
C LYS A 382 23.80 2.48 15.57
N MET A 383 24.01 3.74 15.18
CA MET A 383 25.23 4.48 15.42
C MET A 383 25.29 4.88 16.90
N ASP A 384 25.69 3.93 17.76
CA ASP A 384 26.04 4.23 19.15
C ASP A 384 27.55 4.55 19.20
N SER A 385 27.92 5.70 19.79
CA SER A 385 29.21 6.36 19.64
C SER A 385 30.39 5.68 20.33
N CYS A 386 30.21 4.47 20.89
CA CYS A 386 31.16 3.91 21.86
C CYS A 386 31.37 2.38 21.82
N GLN A 387 31.03 1.64 20.75
CA GLN A 387 31.12 0.16 20.79
C GLN A 387 32.07 -0.49 19.76
N ASP A 388 32.83 -1.48 20.25
CA ASP A 388 33.67 -2.40 19.47
C ASP A 388 32.87 -3.24 18.44
N ARG A 389 31.53 -3.21 18.45
CA ARG A 389 30.66 -4.06 17.62
C ARG A 389 29.66 -3.20 16.85
N LEU A 390 29.27 -3.68 15.66
CA LEU A 390 28.11 -3.11 14.96
C LEU A 390 26.84 -3.47 15.73
N VAL A 391 26.08 -2.45 16.13
CA VAL A 391 24.78 -2.63 16.78
C VAL A 391 23.71 -2.54 15.71
N VAL A 392 22.97 -3.62 15.47
CA VAL A 392 21.88 -3.64 14.49
C VAL A 392 20.55 -3.98 15.15
N GLU A 393 19.47 -3.43 14.63
CA GLU A 393 18.13 -3.76 15.07
C GLU A 393 17.67 -5.13 14.55
N GLY A 394 17.04 -5.90 15.41
CA GLY A 394 16.55 -7.25 15.11
C GLY A 394 17.50 -8.37 15.54
N THR A 395 17.01 -9.60 15.37
CA THR A 395 17.65 -10.86 15.78
C THR A 395 17.59 -11.89 14.65
N GLY A 396 18.27 -13.02 14.85
CA GLY A 396 18.37 -14.12 13.90
C GLY A 396 19.55 -13.98 12.96
N ILE A 397 20.64 -13.34 13.39
CA ILE A 397 21.90 -13.26 12.64
C ILE A 397 22.84 -14.31 13.22
N SER A 398 23.41 -15.15 12.36
CA SER A 398 24.23 -16.29 12.78
C SER A 398 25.69 -16.09 12.39
N ILE A 399 26.58 -16.74 13.13
CA ILE A 399 28.00 -16.82 12.76
C ILE A 399 28.12 -17.53 11.41
N GLY A 400 28.90 -16.96 10.49
CA GLY A 400 29.04 -17.47 9.12
C GLY A 400 28.08 -16.85 8.11
N ASP A 401 27.03 -16.14 8.54
CA ASP A 401 26.19 -15.37 7.63
C ASP A 401 27.04 -14.31 6.91
N SER A 402 26.75 -14.06 5.63
CA SER A 402 27.38 -12.95 4.90
C SER A 402 26.56 -11.68 5.09
N PHE A 403 27.20 -10.53 5.19
CA PHE A 403 26.50 -9.25 5.29
C PHE A 403 27.21 -8.14 4.54
N SER A 404 26.43 -7.18 4.03
CA SER A 404 26.92 -5.96 3.42
C SER A 404 26.19 -4.76 4.01
N LEU A 405 26.81 -3.59 3.93
CA LEU A 405 26.12 -2.34 4.30
C LEU A 405 25.40 -1.76 3.08
N TYR A 406 24.30 -1.08 3.37
CA TYR A 406 23.36 -0.55 2.40
C TYR A 406 22.92 0.84 2.84
N ARG A 407 22.71 1.74 1.90
CA ARG A 407 22.16 3.07 2.12
C ARG A 407 20.82 3.18 1.39
N PRO A 408 19.83 3.93 1.91
CA PRO A 408 18.63 4.26 1.14
C PRO A 408 18.94 4.86 -0.24
N ASP A 409 18.23 4.41 -1.27
CA ASP A 409 18.30 4.94 -2.64
C ASP A 409 16.89 5.02 -3.22
N PHE A 410 16.32 6.22 -3.17
CA PHE A 410 14.96 6.52 -3.65
C PHE A 410 14.93 6.97 -5.11
N THR A 411 16.10 7.13 -5.75
CA THR A 411 16.18 7.51 -7.18
C THR A 411 15.86 6.35 -8.11
N ARG A 412 15.77 5.13 -7.57
CA ARG A 412 15.47 3.92 -8.35
C ARG A 412 13.97 3.78 -8.56
N GLY A 413 13.56 3.75 -9.83
CA GLY A 413 12.16 3.56 -10.23
C GLY A 413 11.56 2.22 -9.80
N LEU A 414 10.21 2.16 -9.76
CA LEU A 414 9.51 0.93 -9.39
C LEU A 414 9.65 -0.14 -10.48
N THR A 415 10.14 -1.31 -10.07
CA THR A 415 10.22 -2.44 -10.99
C THR A 415 8.92 -3.25 -10.91
N LEU A 416 8.08 -3.09 -11.93
CA LEU A 416 6.92 -3.94 -12.20
C LEU A 416 7.34 -5.04 -13.19
N ARG A 417 7.36 -6.30 -12.75
CA ARG A 417 7.64 -7.45 -13.64
C ARG A 417 6.34 -8.08 -14.15
N ARG A 418 6.38 -8.66 -15.35
CA ARG A 418 5.40 -9.66 -15.80
C ARG A 418 6.03 -10.67 -16.75
N ASP A 419 5.47 -11.88 -16.76
CA ASP A 419 5.55 -12.85 -17.84
C ASP A 419 5.27 -12.16 -19.20
N GLY A 420 6.26 -12.19 -20.10
CA GLY A 420 6.10 -11.85 -21.52
C GLY A 420 5.92 -10.36 -21.88
N GLY A 421 7.03 -9.69 -22.21
CA GLY A 421 7.14 -8.68 -23.28
C GLY A 421 6.39 -7.33 -23.24
N GLU A 422 5.42 -7.07 -22.34
CA GLU A 422 4.50 -5.92 -22.48
C GLU A 422 4.55 -4.85 -21.35
N GLN A 423 5.73 -4.32 -21.01
CA GLN A 423 5.83 -3.19 -20.06
C GLN A 423 5.01 -1.94 -20.48
N SER A 424 4.80 -1.72 -21.79
CA SER A 424 4.08 -0.56 -22.31
C SER A 424 2.56 -0.60 -22.13
N LYS A 425 1.94 -1.79 -22.00
CA LYS A 425 0.49 -1.92 -21.80
C LYS A 425 0.08 -1.69 -20.35
N ILE A 426 0.89 -2.13 -19.38
CA ILE A 426 0.62 -1.90 -17.95
C ILE A 426 0.55 -0.41 -17.65
N ARG A 427 1.49 0.40 -18.19
CA ARG A 427 1.47 1.87 -18.04
C ARG A 427 0.15 2.52 -18.47
N LYS A 428 -0.56 1.96 -19.45
CA LYS A 428 -1.82 2.52 -19.95
C LYS A 428 -3.06 2.04 -19.18
N GLU A 429 -2.89 1.14 -18.23
CA GLU A 429 -3.98 0.45 -17.52
C GLU A 429 -3.94 0.62 -15.99
N VAL A 430 -2.92 1.29 -15.43
CA VAL A 430 -2.90 1.64 -14.01
C VAL A 430 -3.91 2.74 -13.72
N PHE A 431 -4.77 2.53 -12.73
CA PHE A 431 -5.80 3.50 -12.34
C PHE A 431 -5.69 3.97 -10.88
N GLY A 432 -4.82 3.35 -10.09
CA GLY A 432 -4.58 3.79 -8.72
C GLY A 432 -3.49 3.02 -7.99
N GLY A 433 -3.03 3.58 -6.88
CA GLY A 433 -2.08 2.96 -5.97
C GLY A 433 -2.39 3.29 -4.51
N VAL A 434 -1.97 2.39 -3.62
CA VAL A 434 -1.88 2.66 -2.18
C VAL A 434 -0.44 2.48 -1.73
N VAL A 435 0.11 3.45 -1.00
CA VAL A 435 1.47 3.41 -0.46
C VAL A 435 1.49 3.36 1.06
N PHE A 436 2.35 2.52 1.61
CA PHE A 436 2.67 2.45 3.03
C PHE A 436 4.15 2.76 3.17
N VAL A 437 4.47 3.77 3.98
CA VAL A 437 5.85 4.19 4.24
C VAL A 437 6.16 3.90 5.70
N ALA A 438 7.29 3.25 5.97
CA ALA A 438 7.90 3.27 7.29
C ALA A 438 9.21 4.05 7.19
N PRO A 439 9.22 5.32 7.62
CA PRO A 439 10.37 6.16 7.46
C PRO A 439 11.56 5.62 8.25
N PHE A 440 12.71 6.00 7.75
CA PHE A 440 14.02 5.74 8.29
C PHE A 440 14.29 6.78 9.42
N GLU A 441 14.84 6.35 10.56
CA GLU A 441 14.83 7.07 11.87
C GLU A 441 15.50 8.47 11.86
N PHE A 442 16.31 8.76 10.83
CA PHE A 442 17.15 9.96 10.69
C PHE A 442 17.12 10.55 9.28
N ALA A 443 16.03 10.36 8.52
CA ALA A 443 15.83 11.05 7.23
C ALA A 443 15.54 12.56 7.43
N HIS A 444 16.28 13.23 8.31
CA HIS A 444 16.09 14.60 8.80
C HIS A 444 16.79 15.68 7.96
N GLY A 445 17.38 15.33 6.81
CA GLY A 445 18.34 16.21 6.12
C GLY A 445 18.21 16.34 4.61
N LEU A 446 17.22 15.69 3.99
CA LEU A 446 16.98 15.84 2.54
C LEU A 446 15.84 16.84 2.30
N SER A 447 16.00 17.64 1.25
CA SER A 447 15.05 18.65 0.81
C SER A 447 13.67 18.01 0.57
N ARG A 448 12.76 18.18 1.54
CA ARG A 448 11.39 17.64 1.55
C ARG A 448 10.47 18.17 0.43
N GLU A 449 10.99 18.96 -0.51
CA GLU A 449 10.23 19.50 -1.66
C GLU A 449 9.89 18.42 -2.72
N ASP A 450 10.49 17.22 -2.67
CA ASP A 450 10.46 16.27 -3.80
C ASP A 450 9.54 15.04 -3.65
N ASN A 451 8.68 14.95 -2.62
CA ASN A 451 7.79 13.80 -2.40
C ASN A 451 8.55 12.45 -2.49
N GLU A 452 9.69 12.34 -1.81
CA GLU A 452 10.73 11.33 -2.05
C GLU A 452 10.21 9.89 -2.05
N TYR A 453 9.29 9.56 -1.13
CA TYR A 453 8.79 8.19 -0.99
C TYR A 453 7.79 7.81 -2.10
N SER A 454 7.06 8.78 -2.64
CA SER A 454 6.07 8.62 -3.69
C SER A 454 6.62 8.94 -5.09
N HIS A 455 7.74 9.66 -5.19
CA HIS A 455 8.34 10.09 -6.45
C HIS A 455 8.49 8.95 -7.47
N PRO A 456 8.99 7.74 -7.12
CA PRO A 456 9.10 6.63 -8.06
C PRO A 456 7.75 6.21 -8.68
N PHE A 457 6.65 6.35 -7.95
CA PHE A 457 5.31 6.10 -8.47
C PHE A 457 4.82 7.25 -9.34
N LEU A 458 4.95 8.49 -8.86
CA LEU A 458 4.45 9.68 -9.54
C LEU A 458 5.14 9.91 -10.88
N GLU A 459 6.45 9.63 -10.96
CA GLU A 459 7.23 9.70 -12.20
C GLU A 459 6.79 8.61 -13.20
N GLN A 460 6.52 7.40 -12.73
CA GLN A 460 6.12 6.29 -13.60
C GLN A 460 4.66 6.35 -14.05
N PHE A 461 3.79 6.91 -13.20
CA PHE A 461 2.33 6.98 -13.36
C PHE A 461 1.80 8.39 -13.07
N PRO A 462 2.14 9.38 -13.91
CA PRO A 462 1.63 10.73 -13.74
C PRO A 462 0.10 10.73 -13.80
N GLU A 463 -0.53 11.59 -12.99
CA GLU A 463 -1.99 11.77 -12.89
C GLU A 463 -2.79 10.57 -12.33
N VAL A 464 -2.13 9.45 -12.03
CA VAL A 464 -2.77 8.30 -11.39
C VAL A 464 -2.97 8.56 -9.90
N ALA A 465 -4.16 8.25 -9.39
CA ALA A 465 -4.48 8.42 -7.98
C ALA A 465 -3.56 7.58 -7.08
N LEU A 466 -2.84 8.24 -6.18
CA LEU A 466 -2.02 7.61 -5.15
C LEU A 466 -2.42 8.18 -3.80
N GLY A 467 -2.79 7.30 -2.86
CA GLY A 467 -3.01 7.67 -1.47
C GLY A 467 -2.23 6.76 -0.55
N GLY A 468 -1.90 7.21 0.65
CA GLY A 468 -1.10 6.41 1.56
C GLY A 468 -0.92 7.00 2.94
N MET A 469 0.00 6.40 3.68
CA MET A 469 0.29 6.76 5.06
C MET A 469 1.73 6.44 5.46
N PHE A 470 2.23 7.21 6.43
CA PHE A 470 3.44 6.89 7.18
C PHE A 470 3.09 6.08 8.43
N SER A 471 3.90 5.06 8.72
CA SER A 471 3.64 4.08 9.77
C SER A 471 4.95 3.53 10.32
N LYS A 472 4.94 3.02 11.54
CA LYS A 472 6.18 2.47 12.15
C LYS A 472 6.77 1.29 11.40
N LYS A 473 5.93 0.47 10.77
CA LYS A 473 6.32 -0.80 10.13
C LYS A 473 5.38 -1.14 8.98
N VAL A 474 5.95 -1.45 7.83
CA VAL A 474 5.20 -1.87 6.65
C VAL A 474 5.21 -3.38 6.45
N VAL A 475 4.21 -3.86 5.72
CA VAL A 475 4.00 -5.25 5.33
C VAL A 475 3.98 -5.35 3.81
N LYS A 476 4.59 -6.42 3.28
CA LYS A 476 4.63 -6.73 1.86
C LYS A 476 4.73 -8.24 1.63
N HIS A 477 3.91 -8.76 0.71
CA HIS A 477 4.02 -10.08 0.10
C HIS A 477 3.40 -10.10 -1.31
N GLY A 478 4.02 -10.80 -2.26
CA GLY A 478 3.56 -10.94 -3.63
C GLY A 478 4.60 -11.59 -4.54
N SER A 479 4.16 -12.18 -5.65
CA SER A 479 5.00 -12.97 -6.55
C SER A 479 6.13 -12.18 -7.22
N ILE A 480 7.30 -12.83 -7.27
CA ILE A 480 8.36 -12.56 -8.25
C ILE A 480 8.57 -13.89 -8.97
N GLY A 481 8.10 -13.97 -10.21
CA GLY A 481 8.29 -15.15 -11.05
C GLY A 481 9.76 -15.58 -11.08
N SER A 482 9.98 -16.87 -10.82
CA SER A 482 11.29 -17.51 -10.83
C SER A 482 11.79 -17.70 -12.27
N ALA A 483 12.70 -16.85 -12.74
CA ALA A 483 13.48 -17.13 -13.94
C ALA A 483 14.79 -16.31 -13.96
N LEU A 484 15.80 -16.83 -13.25
CA LEU A 484 17.21 -16.63 -13.58
C LEU A 484 17.94 -17.94 -13.25
N LYS A 485 17.72 -18.96 -14.07
CA LYS A 485 18.82 -19.86 -14.43
C LYS A 485 19.33 -19.28 -15.74
N ASP A 486 20.44 -18.54 -15.67
CA ASP A 486 21.18 -18.18 -16.86
C ASP A 486 21.80 -19.48 -17.39
N ASP A 487 21.18 -20.04 -18.43
CA ASP A 487 21.87 -20.86 -19.41
C ASP A 487 22.65 -19.89 -20.31
N ASP A 488 23.89 -19.57 -19.92
CA ASP A 488 24.92 -19.06 -20.84
C ASP A 488 26.29 -19.36 -20.20
N ALA A 489 26.77 -20.57 -20.46
CA ALA A 489 28.19 -20.85 -20.41
C ALA A 489 28.75 -20.52 -21.79
N ASP A 490 29.44 -19.38 -21.91
CA ASP A 490 30.49 -19.25 -22.92
C ASP A 490 31.58 -18.25 -22.48
N ASP A 491 32.81 -18.60 -22.85
CA ASP A 491 34.08 -18.05 -22.41
C ASP A 491 34.34 -16.62 -22.94
N GLY A 492 34.88 -15.74 -22.09
CA GLY A 492 35.36 -14.44 -22.57
C GLY A 492 35.81 -13.48 -21.47
N ASN A 493 37.13 -13.42 -21.27
CA ASN A 493 37.85 -12.59 -20.32
C ASN A 493 37.49 -11.08 -20.41
N GLY A 494 37.09 -10.48 -19.28
CA GLY A 494 36.87 -9.05 -19.12
C GLY A 494 36.13 -8.74 -17.82
N ASP A 495 36.77 -8.01 -16.91
CA ASP A 495 36.23 -7.60 -15.61
C ASP A 495 34.92 -6.81 -15.77
N TYR A 496 33.80 -7.51 -15.66
CA TYR A 496 32.48 -6.95 -15.40
C TYR A 496 31.89 -7.70 -14.21
N GLU A 497 31.79 -7.03 -13.07
CA GLU A 497 31.14 -7.56 -11.87
C GLU A 497 29.69 -7.95 -12.20
N SER A 498 29.43 -9.24 -12.20
CA SER A 498 28.12 -9.81 -12.47
C SER A 498 27.14 -9.34 -11.39
N TYR A 499 26.18 -8.50 -11.74
CA TYR A 499 25.11 -8.03 -10.86
C TYR A 499 24.18 -9.20 -10.49
N LYS A 500 24.50 -9.88 -9.39
CA LYS A 500 23.78 -11.06 -8.90
C LYS A 500 22.97 -10.75 -7.63
N TYR A 501 21.66 -10.66 -7.86
CA TYR A 501 20.54 -11.13 -7.04
C TYR A 501 20.02 -10.32 -5.85
N CYS A 502 18.80 -9.82 -6.03
CA CYS A 502 17.69 -10.12 -5.11
C CYS A 502 16.94 -11.34 -5.67
N ASN A 503 16.92 -12.49 -4.98
CA ASN A 503 15.95 -13.55 -5.24
C ASN A 503 14.82 -13.42 -4.21
N PRO A 504 13.65 -12.84 -4.55
CA PRO A 504 12.77 -12.25 -3.55
C PRO A 504 11.47 -13.06 -3.36
N THR A 505 11.49 -14.36 -3.69
CA THR A 505 10.34 -15.28 -3.56
C THR A 505 9.80 -15.39 -2.13
N LYS A 506 10.55 -14.95 -1.11
CA LYS A 506 10.11 -14.94 0.30
C LYS A 506 10.70 -13.78 1.12
N CYS A 507 10.55 -12.54 0.66
CA CYS A 507 10.98 -11.38 1.47
C CYS A 507 9.86 -10.97 2.43
N HIS A 508 9.72 -11.70 3.54
CA HIS A 508 8.69 -11.49 4.55
C HIS A 508 9.30 -10.95 5.84
N LYS A 509 9.47 -9.63 5.93
CA LYS A 509 9.82 -8.98 7.20
C LYS A 509 9.08 -7.66 7.31
N THR A 510 8.73 -7.26 8.54
CA THR A 510 8.54 -5.84 8.84
C THR A 510 9.89 -5.17 8.69
N TYR A 511 9.99 -4.23 7.78
CA TYR A 511 11.18 -3.42 7.60
C TYR A 511 10.77 -1.96 7.60
N LYS A 512 11.71 -1.08 7.94
CA LYS A 512 11.60 0.32 7.57
C LYS A 512 11.77 0.42 6.06
N GLY A 513 10.90 1.13 5.37
CA GLY A 513 10.91 1.24 3.91
C GLY A 513 9.50 1.43 3.33
N THR A 514 9.42 1.38 2.00
CA THR A 514 8.18 1.68 1.26
C THR A 514 7.57 0.42 0.65
N SER A 515 6.25 0.27 0.78
CA SER A 515 5.45 -0.79 0.18
C SER A 515 4.31 -0.20 -0.65
N PHE A 516 4.22 -0.59 -1.91
CA PHE A 516 3.17 -0.15 -2.83
C PHE A 516 2.22 -1.30 -3.16
N LEU A 517 0.94 -0.97 -3.27
CA LEU A 517 -0.07 -1.78 -3.94
C LEU A 517 -0.58 -1.02 -5.16
N ILE A 518 -0.14 -1.43 -6.34
CA ILE A 518 -0.53 -0.82 -7.62
C ILE A 518 -1.69 -1.60 -8.22
N MET A 519 -2.72 -0.89 -8.66
CA MET A 519 -3.92 -1.46 -9.25
C MET A 519 -4.00 -1.14 -10.75
N SER A 520 -4.11 -2.18 -11.56
CA SER A 520 -4.26 -2.07 -13.01
C SER A 520 -5.52 -2.77 -13.50
N TYR A 521 -6.03 -2.38 -14.65
CA TYR A 521 -7.26 -2.92 -15.21
C TYR A 521 -7.11 -3.32 -16.67
N SER A 522 -7.32 -4.61 -16.96
CA SER A 522 -7.39 -5.12 -18.32
C SER A 522 -8.85 -5.14 -18.80
N PRO A 523 -9.22 -4.37 -19.83
CA PRO A 523 -10.58 -4.38 -20.39
C PRO A 523 -10.99 -5.78 -20.88
N PRO A 524 -12.30 -6.06 -20.98
CA PRO A 524 -12.76 -7.31 -21.58
C PRO A 524 -12.31 -7.41 -23.04
N PRO A 525 -12.02 -8.61 -23.57
CA PRO A 525 -11.67 -8.78 -24.97
C PRO A 525 -12.79 -8.23 -25.86
N ALA A 526 -12.42 -7.44 -26.86
CA ALA A 526 -13.39 -6.92 -27.82
C ALA A 526 -14.07 -8.12 -28.50
N THR A 527 -15.39 -8.25 -28.33
CA THR A 527 -16.15 -9.22 -29.10
C THR A 527 -15.98 -8.86 -30.57
N SER A 528 -15.19 -9.63 -31.31
CA SER A 528 -15.17 -9.55 -32.76
C SER A 528 -16.59 -9.84 -33.23
N SER A 529 -17.31 -8.80 -33.63
CA SER A 529 -18.49 -8.93 -34.46
C SER A 529 -18.05 -9.55 -35.78
N HIS A 530 -17.94 -10.88 -35.83
CA HIS A 530 -18.03 -11.59 -37.10
C HIS A 530 -19.47 -11.44 -37.57
N GLY A 531 -19.69 -10.35 -38.31
CA GLY A 531 -20.71 -10.32 -39.32
C GLY A 531 -20.36 -11.32 -40.42
N ASN A 532 -21.43 -11.86 -41.01
CA ASN A 532 -21.58 -12.66 -42.22
C ASN A 532 -22.17 -14.03 -41.84
N SER A 533 -23.39 -14.38 -42.23
CA SER A 533 -24.34 -13.81 -43.20
C SER A 533 -25.67 -14.52 -42.99
#